data_AF-A0AAD8YDD3-F1
#
_entry.id   AF-A0AAD8YDD3-F1
#
_cell.length_a   1.000
_cell.length_b   1.000
_cell.length_c   1.000
_cell.angle_alpha   90.00
_cell.angle_beta   90.00
_cell.angle_gamma   90.00
#
_symmetry.space_group_name_H-M   'P 1'
#
loop_
_entity.id
_entity.type
_entity.pdbx_description
1 polymer ?
#
loop_
_entity_poly.entity_id
_entity_poly.type
_entity_poly.pdbx_seq_one_letter_code
_entity_poly.pdbx_strand_id
1 'polypeptide(L)'
;MREKRVLQSASIRGIGFKKFYSLGPSSKRHFMLTGWALCNKQRGDEDYNTIRTKVLQSLSFIKAHLASQETFKDKLASVEKHSLSLTEKRVLDESREQVARADAVINAFDAHDVNAIKSQYVCQVLLHKSARHFEHLAHSGLVTEREASVFLERFGEELNQLRLSSELQASSSPDLDSVA
;
A
#
# COMPACT_ATOMS: atom_id res chain seq x y z
N MET A 1 -4.90 -28.98 38.84
CA MET A 1 -3.62 -28.28 38.64
C MET A 1 -2.92 -28.87 37.42
N ARG A 2 -2.45 -28.00 36.50
CA ARG A 2 -1.56 -28.25 35.34
C ARG A 2 -2.18 -28.87 34.08
N GLU A 3 -2.88 -28.02 33.33
CA GLU A 3 -2.96 -28.14 31.87
C GLU A 3 -1.67 -27.58 31.25
N LYS A 4 -0.93 -28.44 30.54
CA LYS A 4 0.23 -28.07 29.73
C LYS A 4 -0.27 -27.59 28.37
N ARG A 5 -0.21 -26.28 28.10
CA ARG A 5 -0.34 -25.74 26.75
C ARG A 5 1.01 -25.80 26.04
N VAL A 6 1.12 -26.75 25.11
CA VAL A 6 2.15 -26.79 24.07
C VAL A 6 1.76 -25.76 23.02
N LEU A 7 2.52 -24.66 22.91
CA LEU A 7 2.43 -23.74 21.78
C LEU A 7 3.34 -24.25 20.67
N GLN A 8 2.76 -24.91 19.67
CA GLN A 8 3.43 -25.17 18.40
C GLN A 8 3.46 -23.88 17.58
N SER A 9 4.68 -23.46 17.28
CA SER A 9 5.05 -22.45 16.31
C SER A 9 4.56 -22.82 14.90
N ALA A 10 3.58 -22.10 14.38
CA ALA A 10 3.20 -22.16 12.97
C ALA A 10 3.98 -21.10 12.18
N SER A 11 5.05 -21.55 11.53
CA SER A 11 5.76 -20.85 10.46
C SER A 11 4.80 -20.55 9.30
N ILE A 12 4.29 -19.32 9.20
CA ILE A 12 3.57 -18.84 8.02
C ILE A 12 4.60 -18.53 6.92
N ARG A 13 5.07 -19.59 6.26
CA ARG A 13 5.73 -19.49 4.96
C ARG A 13 4.81 -20.10 3.90
N GLY A 14 4.37 -19.26 2.98
CA GLY A 14 4.19 -19.64 1.58
C GLY A 14 2.95 -20.46 1.25
N ILE A 15 1.75 -19.92 1.41
CA ILE A 15 0.59 -20.39 0.64
C ILE A 15 -0.25 -19.15 0.25
N GLY A 16 -0.18 -18.74 -1.02
CA GLY A 16 -1.02 -17.65 -1.49
C GLY A 16 -0.64 -17.02 -2.83
N PHE A 17 -0.07 -17.78 -3.78
CA PHE A 17 0.15 -17.26 -5.14
C PHE A 17 -0.19 -18.25 -6.27
N LYS A 18 -0.49 -19.52 -5.96
CA LYS A 18 -0.72 -20.55 -6.99
C LYS A 18 -2.17 -20.92 -7.28
N LYS A 19 -3.15 -20.49 -6.49
CA LYS A 19 -4.57 -20.81 -6.73
C LYS A 19 -5.37 -19.76 -7.51
N PHE A 20 -4.73 -18.67 -7.97
CA PHE A 20 -5.36 -17.66 -8.83
C PHE A 20 -5.43 -18.08 -10.32
N TYR A 21 -4.86 -19.25 -10.69
CA TYR A 21 -4.64 -19.62 -12.10
C TYR A 21 -5.69 -20.55 -12.72
N SER A 22 -6.70 -21.05 -12.01
CA SER A 22 -7.63 -22.07 -12.55
C SER A 22 -8.96 -21.56 -13.14
N LEU A 23 -9.22 -20.25 -13.19
CA LEU A 23 -10.42 -19.69 -13.83
C LEU A 23 -10.19 -19.44 -15.34
N GLY A 24 -11.24 -19.43 -16.16
CA GLY A 24 -11.15 -19.50 -17.62
C GLY A 24 -10.50 -18.29 -18.34
N PRO A 25 -10.00 -18.49 -19.58
CA PRO A 25 -9.18 -17.51 -20.33
C PRO A 25 -9.90 -16.23 -20.78
N SER A 26 -11.23 -16.13 -20.62
CA SER A 26 -12.02 -14.98 -21.06
C SER A 26 -12.11 -13.86 -20.02
N SER A 27 -12.06 -14.19 -18.72
CA SER A 27 -12.14 -13.19 -17.64
C SER A 27 -10.76 -12.60 -17.26
N LYS A 28 -9.67 -13.37 -17.50
CA LYS A 28 -8.28 -12.96 -17.21
C LYS A 28 -7.80 -11.77 -18.02
N ARG A 29 -8.30 -11.64 -19.26
CA ARG A 29 -7.88 -10.55 -20.15
C ARG A 29 -8.58 -9.24 -19.82
N HIS A 30 -9.81 -9.26 -19.33
CA HIS A 30 -10.51 -8.01 -19.03
C HIS A 30 -9.92 -7.33 -17.79
N PHE A 31 -9.74 -8.04 -16.67
CA PHE A 31 -9.28 -7.40 -15.42
C PHE A 31 -7.80 -6.99 -15.41
N MET A 32 -6.91 -7.75 -16.07
CA MET A 32 -5.49 -7.36 -16.17
C MET A 32 -5.22 -6.32 -17.27
N LEU A 33 -6.06 -6.23 -18.30
CA LEU A 33 -5.92 -5.17 -19.31
C LEU A 33 -6.63 -3.89 -18.89
N THR A 34 -7.77 -3.92 -18.18
CA THR A 34 -8.43 -2.67 -17.74
C THR A 34 -7.76 -2.04 -16.51
N GLY A 35 -7.22 -2.84 -15.58
CA GLY A 35 -6.51 -2.31 -14.42
C GLY A 35 -5.14 -1.69 -14.74
N TRP A 36 -4.52 -2.04 -15.87
CA TRP A 36 -3.19 -1.53 -16.28
C TRP A 36 -3.22 -0.65 -17.54
N ALA A 37 -4.25 -0.76 -18.40
CA ALA A 37 -4.37 0.04 -19.63
C ALA A 37 -5.26 1.30 -19.50
N LEU A 38 -5.75 1.64 -18.30
CA LEU A 38 -6.43 2.92 -18.03
C LEU A 38 -5.46 4.06 -17.64
N CYS A 39 -4.17 3.94 -17.99
CA CYS A 39 -3.26 5.07 -18.03
C CYS A 39 -3.49 5.84 -19.35
N ASN A 40 -4.60 6.57 -19.40
CA ASN A 40 -4.90 7.49 -20.50
C ASN A 40 -3.92 8.67 -20.43
N LYS A 41 -2.92 8.62 -21.29
CA LYS A 41 -1.78 9.53 -21.36
C LYS A 41 -2.24 10.96 -21.72
N GLN A 42 -2.56 11.78 -20.72
CA GLN A 42 -2.63 13.23 -20.86
C GLN A 42 -1.35 13.88 -20.35
N ARG A 43 -0.89 14.92 -21.04
CA ARG A 43 0.47 15.50 -20.92
C ARG A 43 0.82 16.12 -19.55
N GLY A 44 -0.12 16.22 -18.62
CA GLY A 44 0.10 16.61 -17.21
C GLY A 44 0.14 15.44 -16.21
N ASP A 45 -0.05 14.21 -16.68
CA ASP A 45 -0.16 12.97 -15.87
C ASP A 45 1.24 12.39 -15.53
N GLU A 46 2.29 12.77 -16.26
CA GLU A 46 3.65 12.27 -16.03
C GLU A 46 4.26 12.80 -14.71
N ASP A 47 3.96 14.06 -14.34
CA ASP A 47 4.46 14.65 -13.10
C ASP A 47 3.79 14.06 -11.87
N TYR A 48 2.45 13.93 -11.89
CA TYR A 48 1.71 13.32 -10.79
C TYR A 48 2.10 11.85 -10.58
N ASN A 49 2.18 11.04 -11.64
CA ASN A 49 2.59 9.65 -11.52
C ASN A 49 4.04 9.51 -11.02
N THR A 50 4.92 10.43 -11.40
CA THR A 50 6.30 10.48 -10.89
C THR A 50 6.33 10.81 -9.40
N ILE A 51 5.59 11.84 -8.97
CA ILE A 51 5.46 12.22 -7.55
C ILE A 51 4.87 11.06 -6.75
N ARG A 52 3.74 10.51 -7.21
CA ARG A 52 3.08 9.34 -6.61
C ARG A 52 4.04 8.18 -6.44
N THR A 53 4.84 7.87 -7.46
CA THR A 53 5.81 6.79 -7.42
C THR A 53 6.88 7.04 -6.37
N LYS A 54 7.47 8.24 -6.34
CA LYS A 54 8.49 8.63 -5.35
C LYS A 54 7.94 8.61 -3.91
N VAL A 55 6.73 9.13 -3.70
CA VAL A 55 6.06 9.13 -2.40
C VAL A 55 5.80 7.70 -1.93
N LEU A 56 5.20 6.84 -2.77
CA LEU A 56 4.91 5.46 -2.39
C LEU A 56 6.18 4.62 -2.18
N GLN A 57 7.22 4.83 -2.97
CA GLN A 57 8.53 4.19 -2.76
C GLN A 57 9.14 4.62 -1.43
N SER A 58 9.14 5.91 -1.13
CA SER A 58 9.68 6.45 0.13
C SER A 58 8.92 5.92 1.34
N LEU A 59 7.57 5.90 1.29
CA LEU A 59 6.73 5.30 2.33
C LEU A 59 7.00 3.81 2.52
N SER A 60 7.17 3.07 1.41
CA SER A 60 7.49 1.64 1.45
C SER A 60 8.86 1.39 2.08
N PHE A 61 9.85 2.22 1.73
CA PHE A 61 11.20 2.17 2.29
C PHE A 61 11.20 2.45 3.79
N ILE A 62 10.54 3.53 4.24
CA ILE A 62 10.38 3.87 5.66
C ILE A 62 9.75 2.69 6.41
N LYS A 63 8.64 2.14 5.89
CA LYS A 63 7.95 1.01 6.53
C LYS A 63 8.84 -0.22 6.64
N ALA A 64 9.60 -0.54 5.60
CA ALA A 64 10.52 -1.67 5.61
C ALA A 64 11.62 -1.48 6.67
N HIS A 65 12.25 -0.31 6.72
CA HIS A 65 13.29 0.00 7.69
C HIS A 65 12.78 -0.04 9.13
N LEU A 66 11.61 0.52 9.40
CA LEU A 66 11.00 0.46 10.74
C LEU A 66 10.73 -0.99 11.18
N ALA A 67 10.15 -1.81 10.31
CA ALA A 67 9.92 -3.23 10.59
C ALA A 67 11.22 -4.01 10.78
N SER A 68 12.26 -3.71 9.99
CA SER A 68 13.60 -4.28 10.15
C SER A 68 14.24 -3.87 11.47
N GLN A 69 14.13 -2.61 11.88
CA GLN A 69 14.65 -2.13 13.16
C GLN A 69 13.97 -2.82 14.35
N GLU A 70 12.65 -3.00 14.30
CA GLU A 70 11.89 -3.74 15.32
C GLU A 70 12.35 -5.20 15.38
N THR A 71 12.36 -5.89 14.24
CA THR A 71 12.80 -7.29 14.14
C THR A 71 14.25 -7.48 14.60
N PHE A 72 15.13 -6.53 14.28
CA PHE A 72 16.54 -6.56 14.66
C PHE A 72 16.70 -6.45 16.18
N LYS A 73 15.96 -5.52 16.81
CA LYS A 73 15.95 -5.37 18.27
C LYS A 73 15.40 -6.63 18.93
N ASP A 74 14.28 -7.17 18.45
CA ASP A 74 13.67 -8.35 19.05
C ASP A 74 14.59 -9.57 19.00
N LYS A 75 15.29 -9.77 17.89
CA LYS A 75 16.18 -10.92 17.70
C LYS A 75 17.52 -10.79 18.40
N LEU A 76 18.05 -9.59 18.59
CA LEU A 76 19.39 -9.41 19.18
C LEU A 76 19.34 -9.01 20.64
N ALA A 77 18.31 -8.27 21.07
CA ALA A 77 18.11 -7.98 22.49
C ALA A 77 17.72 -9.23 23.29
N SER A 78 17.15 -10.25 22.64
CA SER A 78 16.75 -11.53 23.27
C SER A 78 17.88 -12.56 23.38
N VAL A 79 18.99 -12.41 22.65
CA VAL A 79 19.97 -13.49 22.49
C VAL A 79 21.05 -13.49 23.58
N GLU A 80 21.57 -12.35 24.03
CA GLU A 80 22.76 -12.40 24.90
C GLU A 80 22.84 -11.45 26.11
N LYS A 81 22.11 -10.32 26.20
CA LYS A 81 22.28 -9.41 27.38
C LYS A 81 21.26 -8.27 27.59
N HIS A 82 20.12 -8.25 26.91
CA HIS A 82 19.20 -7.07 26.90
C HIS A 82 19.86 -5.74 26.51
N SER A 83 21.09 -5.77 25.96
CA SER A 83 21.84 -4.59 25.54
C SER A 83 22.49 -4.85 24.19
N LEU A 84 22.32 -3.91 23.27
CA LEU A 84 22.90 -3.99 21.93
C LEU A 84 24.42 -3.73 21.97
N SER A 85 25.17 -4.47 21.17
CA SER A 85 26.60 -4.23 20.93
C SER A 85 26.84 -2.89 20.21
N LEU A 86 28.08 -2.40 20.23
CA LEU A 86 28.42 -1.15 19.53
C LEU A 86 28.15 -1.24 18.02
N THR A 87 28.43 -2.39 17.40
CA THR A 87 28.17 -2.63 15.98
C THR A 87 26.67 -2.62 15.69
N GLU A 88 25.88 -3.26 16.53
CA GLU A 88 24.42 -3.32 16.38
C GLU A 88 23.77 -1.94 16.54
N LYS A 89 24.26 -1.13 17.47
CA LYS A 89 23.83 0.27 17.61
C LYS A 89 24.11 1.06 16.34
N ARG A 90 25.31 0.94 15.77
CA ARG A 90 25.67 1.61 14.51
C ARG A 90 24.74 1.23 13.37
N VAL A 91 24.39 -0.05 13.24
CA VAL A 91 23.44 -0.51 12.21
C VAL A 91 22.05 0.11 12.40
N LEU A 92 21.57 0.20 13.64
CA LEU A 92 20.28 0.85 13.92
C LEU A 92 20.33 2.36 13.64
N ASP A 93 21.42 3.02 13.99
CA ASP A 93 21.59 4.46 13.77
C ASP A 93 21.63 4.77 12.27
N GLU A 94 22.37 4.01 11.47
CA GLU A 94 22.35 4.15 10.01
C GLU A 94 20.95 3.93 9.42
N SER A 95 20.23 2.90 9.89
CA SER A 95 18.85 2.65 9.47
C SER A 95 17.91 3.82 9.81
N ARG A 96 18.09 4.48 10.96
CA ARG A 96 17.32 5.67 11.35
C ARG A 96 17.64 6.87 10.46
N GLU A 97 18.91 7.08 10.13
CA GLU A 97 19.30 8.13 9.19
C GLU A 97 18.70 7.91 7.80
N GLN A 98 18.67 6.67 7.33
CA GLN A 98 18.04 6.31 6.05
C GLN A 98 16.52 6.58 6.08
N VAL A 99 15.84 6.29 7.19
CA VAL A 99 14.43 6.68 7.38
C VAL A 99 14.26 8.20 7.34
N ALA A 100 15.10 8.95 8.05
CA ALA A 100 15.03 10.42 8.07
C ALA A 100 15.25 11.03 6.67
N ARG A 101 16.17 10.48 5.88
CA ARG A 101 16.38 10.89 4.48
C ARG A 101 15.16 10.61 3.60
N ALA A 102 14.53 9.44 3.75
CA ALA A 102 13.31 9.11 3.01
C ALA A 102 12.12 10.00 3.41
N ASP A 103 12.01 10.35 4.69
CA ASP A 103 10.97 11.27 5.17
C ASP A 103 11.19 12.70 4.62
N ALA A 104 12.44 13.16 4.57
CA ALA A 104 12.78 14.44 3.94
C ALA A 104 12.40 14.49 2.44
N VAL A 105 12.52 13.37 1.71
CA VAL A 105 12.04 13.28 0.32
C VAL A 105 10.52 13.47 0.23
N ILE A 106 9.75 12.91 1.16
CA ILE A 106 8.29 13.10 1.20
C ILE A 106 7.95 14.56 1.53
N ASN A 107 8.64 15.15 2.50
CA ASN A 107 8.42 16.52 2.96
C ASN A 107 8.86 17.59 1.93
N ALA A 108 9.58 17.19 0.87
CA ALA A 108 9.93 18.08 -0.24
C ALA A 108 8.78 18.27 -1.25
N PHE A 109 7.73 17.44 -1.19
CA PHE A 109 6.54 17.57 -2.03
C PHE A 109 5.45 18.37 -1.33
N ASP A 110 4.50 18.89 -2.11
CA ASP A 110 3.33 19.56 -1.57
C ASP A 110 2.51 18.63 -0.64
N ALA A 111 2.12 19.17 0.51
CA ALA A 111 1.45 18.40 1.55
C ALA A 111 0.05 17.94 1.13
N HIS A 112 -0.65 18.71 0.31
CA HIS A 112 -1.96 18.35 -0.21
C HIS A 112 -1.83 17.16 -1.18
N ASP A 113 -0.88 17.20 -2.11
CA ASP A 113 -0.60 16.10 -3.04
C ASP A 113 -0.21 14.81 -2.32
N VAL A 114 0.69 14.91 -1.33
CA VAL A 114 1.10 13.77 -0.51
C VAL A 114 -0.10 13.15 0.22
N ASN A 115 -1.00 13.98 0.75
CA ASN A 115 -2.20 13.51 1.44
C ASN A 115 -3.22 12.88 0.48
N ALA A 116 -3.38 13.42 -0.72
CA ALA A 116 -4.21 12.83 -1.77
C ALA A 116 -3.67 11.43 -2.17
N ILE A 117 -2.35 11.32 -2.40
CA ILE A 117 -1.69 10.05 -2.72
C ILE A 117 -1.87 9.02 -1.59
N LYS A 118 -1.67 9.42 -0.33
CA LYS A 118 -1.87 8.54 0.84
C LYS A 118 -3.33 8.07 0.93
N SER A 119 -4.28 8.98 0.75
CA SER A 119 -5.72 8.68 0.79
C SER A 119 -6.12 7.68 -0.29
N GLN A 120 -5.68 7.92 -1.52
CA GLN A 120 -5.91 7.00 -2.63
C GLN A 120 -5.30 5.62 -2.37
N TYR A 121 -4.08 5.57 -1.83
CA TYR A 121 -3.44 4.29 -1.48
C TYR A 121 -4.22 3.53 -0.40
N VAL A 122 -4.72 4.22 0.63
CA VAL A 122 -5.58 3.61 1.65
C VAL A 122 -6.84 3.04 1.02
N CYS A 123 -7.52 3.79 0.15
CA CYS A 123 -8.71 3.32 -0.53
C CYS A 123 -8.42 2.09 -1.41
N GLN A 124 -7.29 2.07 -2.14
CA GLN A 124 -6.85 0.88 -2.90
C GLN A 124 -6.63 -0.35 -2.00
N VAL A 125 -6.05 -0.18 -0.81
CA VAL A 125 -5.90 -1.27 0.16
C VAL A 125 -7.24 -1.77 0.67
N LEU A 126 -8.17 -0.85 0.99
CA LEU A 126 -9.51 -1.20 1.43
C LEU A 126 -10.27 -1.96 0.35
N LEU A 127 -10.18 -1.53 -0.91
CA LEU A 127 -10.81 -2.26 -2.01
C LEU A 127 -10.27 -3.67 -2.18
N HIS A 128 -8.95 -3.85 -2.11
CA HIS A 128 -8.38 -5.19 -2.16
C HIS A 128 -8.86 -6.08 -1.00
N LYS A 129 -9.05 -5.51 0.19
CA LYS A 129 -9.63 -6.25 1.32
C LYS A 129 -11.10 -6.59 1.09
N SER A 130 -11.89 -5.64 0.59
CA SER A 130 -13.29 -5.86 0.23
C SER A 130 -13.41 -6.94 -0.85
N ALA A 131 -12.57 -6.91 -1.88
CA ALA A 131 -12.52 -7.94 -2.93
C ALA A 131 -12.32 -9.34 -2.36
N ARG A 132 -11.34 -9.50 -1.46
CA ARG A 132 -11.12 -10.79 -0.77
C ARG A 132 -12.29 -11.20 0.11
N HIS A 133 -12.95 -10.24 0.74
CA HIS A 133 -14.12 -10.52 1.57
C HIS A 133 -15.30 -11.00 0.72
N PHE A 134 -15.61 -10.32 -0.38
CA PHE A 134 -16.66 -10.75 -1.31
C PHE A 134 -16.33 -12.08 -1.99
N GLU A 135 -15.06 -12.34 -2.30
CA GLU A 135 -14.61 -13.65 -2.76
C GLU A 135 -14.94 -14.73 -1.72
N HIS A 136 -14.66 -14.48 -0.44
CA HIS A 136 -14.98 -15.40 0.63
C HIS A 136 -16.49 -15.63 0.79
N LEU A 137 -17.30 -14.56 0.71
CA LEU A 137 -18.77 -14.64 0.77
C LEU A 137 -19.36 -15.41 -0.42
N ALA A 138 -18.77 -15.25 -1.61
CA ALA A 138 -19.18 -16.00 -2.79
C ALA A 138 -18.86 -17.50 -2.63
N HIS A 139 -17.66 -17.82 -2.14
CA HIS A 139 -17.28 -19.20 -1.86
C HIS A 139 -18.13 -19.88 -0.78
N SER A 140 -18.63 -19.12 0.20
CA SER A 140 -19.53 -19.64 1.23
C SER A 140 -21.01 -19.69 0.81
N GLY A 141 -21.33 -19.25 -0.41
CA GLY A 141 -22.69 -19.22 -0.94
C GLY A 141 -23.58 -18.14 -0.31
N LEU A 142 -22.99 -17.20 0.44
CA LEU A 142 -23.72 -16.09 1.08
C LEU A 142 -24.06 -14.96 0.10
N VAL A 143 -23.28 -14.84 -0.97
CA VAL A 143 -23.47 -13.85 -2.04
C VAL A 143 -23.21 -14.55 -3.38
N THR A 144 -23.91 -14.17 -4.44
CA THR A 144 -23.61 -14.69 -5.79
C THR A 144 -22.40 -14.00 -6.39
N GLU A 145 -21.68 -14.66 -7.31
CA GLU A 145 -20.56 -14.04 -8.03
C GLU A 145 -20.98 -12.74 -8.75
N ARG A 146 -22.23 -12.68 -9.23
CA ARG A 146 -22.80 -11.50 -9.89
C ARG A 146 -22.94 -10.33 -8.90
N GLU A 147 -23.50 -10.57 -7.72
CA GLU A 147 -23.64 -9.55 -6.69
C GLU A 147 -22.28 -9.05 -6.21
N ALA A 148 -21.34 -9.97 -5.95
CA ALA A 148 -19.97 -9.63 -5.60
C ALA A 148 -19.29 -8.75 -6.66
N SER A 149 -19.50 -9.05 -7.94
CA SER A 149 -18.92 -8.26 -9.05
C SER A 149 -19.47 -6.83 -9.08
N VAL A 150 -20.78 -6.66 -8.90
CA VAL A 150 -21.42 -5.33 -8.87
C VAL A 150 -20.87 -4.46 -7.74
N PHE A 151 -20.65 -5.03 -6.54
CA PHE A 151 -20.05 -4.27 -5.44
C PHE A 151 -18.62 -3.84 -5.75
N LEU A 152 -17.83 -4.70 -6.39
CA LEU A 152 -16.43 -4.39 -6.73
C LEU A 152 -16.30 -3.36 -7.87
N GLU A 153 -17.16 -3.44 -8.87
CA GLU A 153 -17.23 -2.45 -9.96
C GLU A 153 -17.56 -1.07 -9.41
N ARG A 154 -18.60 -0.95 -8.58
CA ARG A 154 -18.99 0.31 -7.93
C ARG A 154 -17.85 0.91 -7.12
N PHE A 155 -17.12 0.09 -6.37
CA PHE A 155 -15.98 0.56 -5.62
C PHE A 155 -14.83 1.05 -6.51
N GLY A 156 -14.59 0.38 -7.64
CA GLY A 156 -13.62 0.83 -8.64
C GLY A 156 -13.97 2.20 -9.23
N GLU A 157 -15.26 2.44 -9.49
CA GLU A 157 -15.76 3.74 -9.96
C GLU A 157 -15.57 4.85 -8.92
N GLU A 158 -15.94 4.59 -7.65
CA GLU A 158 -15.76 5.54 -6.55
C GLU A 158 -14.27 5.90 -6.34
N LEU A 159 -13.37 4.94 -6.52
CA LEU A 159 -11.91 5.18 -6.50
C LEU A 159 -11.42 6.06 -7.64
N ASN A 160 -11.93 5.83 -8.86
CA ASN A 160 -11.54 6.64 -10.01
C ASN A 160 -12.02 8.09 -9.87
N GLN A 161 -13.19 8.30 -9.27
CA GLN A 161 -13.69 9.64 -8.97
C GLN A 161 -12.79 10.37 -7.96
N LEU A 162 -12.26 9.67 -6.95
CA LEU A 162 -11.28 10.24 -6.01
C LEU A 162 -9.97 10.67 -6.70
N ARG A 163 -9.59 10.02 -7.81
CA ARG A 163 -8.42 10.44 -8.61
C ARG A 163 -8.68 11.77 -9.31
N LEU A 164 -9.83 11.87 -9.98
CA LEU A 164 -10.23 13.06 -10.72
C LEU A 164 -10.48 14.27 -9.81
N SER A 165 -11.03 14.06 -8.61
CA SER A 165 -11.26 15.15 -7.66
C SER A 165 -9.96 15.75 -7.10
N SER A 166 -8.92 14.94 -6.91
CA SER A 166 -7.58 15.45 -6.53
C SER A 166 -6.91 16.23 -7.67
N GLU A 167 -7.12 15.85 -8.92
CA GLU A 167 -6.57 16.53 -10.11
C GLU A 167 -7.26 17.89 -10.36
N LEU A 168 -8.58 17.97 -10.19
CA LEU A 168 -9.35 19.22 -10.38
C LEU A 168 -9.04 20.30 -9.33
N GLN A 169 -8.62 19.91 -8.13
CA GLN A 169 -8.17 20.85 -7.10
C GLN A 169 -6.79 21.44 -7.41
N ALA A 170 -5.90 20.70 -8.07
CA ALA A 170 -4.59 21.21 -8.49
C ALA A 170 -4.70 22.28 -9.60
N SER A 171 -5.72 22.20 -10.46
CA SER A 171 -5.95 23.19 -11.54
C SER A 171 -6.72 24.45 -11.13
N SER A 172 -7.16 24.54 -9.87
CA SER A 172 -8.04 25.63 -9.39
C SER A 172 -7.42 26.55 -8.35
N SER A 173 -6.10 26.48 -8.11
CA SER A 173 -5.40 27.59 -7.43
C SER A 173 -5.38 28.81 -8.36
N PRO A 174 -6.04 29.93 -7.99
CA PRO A 174 -5.98 31.14 -8.78
C PRO A 174 -4.62 31.81 -8.55
N ASP A 175 -3.91 32.12 -9.62
CA ASP A 175 -2.74 33.01 -9.62
C ASP A 175 -3.15 34.34 -8.97
N LEU A 176 -2.73 34.54 -7.72
CA LEU A 176 -2.78 35.84 -7.05
C LEU A 176 -1.52 36.64 -7.42
N ASP A 177 -1.36 36.91 -8.71
CA ASP A 177 -0.44 37.93 -9.23
C ASP A 177 -1.26 38.98 -10.01
N SER A 178 -1.99 39.82 -9.28
CA SER A 178 -2.30 41.19 -9.73
C SER A 178 -2.78 42.04 -8.55
N VAL A 179 -1.83 42.57 -7.79
CA VAL A 179 -2.04 43.86 -7.11
C VAL A 179 -0.97 44.79 -7.64
N ALA A 180 -1.41 45.67 -8.52
CA ALA A 180 -0.70 46.85 -9.00
C ALA A 180 -0.62 47.93 -7.90
#